data_AF-A0A4Q2D494-F1
#
_entry.id   AF-A0A4Q2D494-F1
#
_cell.length_a   1.000
_cell.length_b   1.000
_cell.length_c   1.000
_cell.angle_alpha   90.00
_cell.angle_beta   90.00
_cell.angle_gamma   90.00
#
_symmetry.space_group_name_H-M   'P 1'
#
loop_
_entity.id
_entity.type
_entity.pdbx_description
1 polymer ?
#
loop_
_entity_poly.entity_id
_entity_poly.type
_entity_poly.pdbx_seq_one_letter_code
_entity_poly.pdbx_strand_id
1 'polypeptide(L)'
;MPSRTFSITTSPLPKLKQYFKQGQPQTPAIGSQTPSYIEALPSHVVHEIGVQCESLCDVLSLSLCSSRMRSLLAPYLYSNVELKTNKQCKSTLVFLSKHPEIARYVRRLVVSPNKLEWTVPGEEIHEGLVADLITRISPNLRSLETFLWEGWEMPTEDLWASLRKS
;
A
#
# COMPACT_ATOMS: atom_id res chain seq x y z
N MET A 1 22.56 26.66 -65.99
CA MET A 1 21.93 25.71 -66.93
C MET A 1 22.89 24.56 -67.20
N PRO A 2 22.44 23.32 -67.49
CA PRO A 2 21.08 22.78 -67.36
C PRO A 2 20.61 22.67 -65.88
N SER A 3 20.08 21.61 -65.25
CA SER A 3 19.99 20.17 -65.54
C SER A 3 18.84 19.51 -64.75
N ARG A 4 18.62 18.19 -64.94
CA ARG A 4 17.77 17.32 -64.11
C ARG A 4 18.39 15.91 -64.05
N THR A 5 18.19 15.20 -62.95
CA THR A 5 17.86 13.76 -62.99
C THR A 5 17.12 13.35 -61.71
N PHE A 6 15.98 12.68 -61.88
CA PHE A 6 15.36 11.89 -60.81
C PHE A 6 15.91 10.47 -60.87
N SER A 7 16.21 9.87 -59.73
CA SER A 7 16.38 8.42 -59.59
C SER A 7 15.63 7.96 -58.35
N ILE A 8 14.46 7.36 -58.56
CA ILE A 8 13.63 6.80 -57.48
C ILE A 8 14.16 5.40 -57.17
N THR A 9 15.03 5.28 -56.17
CA THR A 9 15.55 3.99 -55.73
C THR A 9 14.45 3.19 -55.05
N THR A 10 13.94 2.17 -55.73
CA THR A 10 12.91 1.26 -55.24
C THR A 10 13.43 0.37 -54.12
N SER A 11 12.86 0.48 -52.91
CA SER A 11 13.00 -0.53 -51.85
C SER A 11 11.62 -1.14 -51.53
N PRO A 12 11.46 -2.48 -51.60
CA PRO A 12 10.16 -3.11 -51.39
C PRO A 12 9.89 -3.30 -49.89
N LEU A 13 9.42 -2.26 -49.20
CA LEU A 13 8.90 -2.39 -47.84
C LEU A 13 7.46 -2.95 -47.88
N PRO A 14 7.21 -4.20 -47.43
CA PRO A 14 5.86 -4.76 -47.39
C PRO A 14 4.98 -3.98 -46.39
N LYS A 15 3.70 -3.86 -46.72
CA LYS A 15 2.77 -2.94 -46.06
C LYS A 15 2.36 -3.44 -44.66
N LEU A 16 3.16 -3.13 -43.65
CA LEU A 16 2.87 -3.43 -42.23
C LEU A 16 1.47 -2.96 -41.77
N LYS A 17 0.89 -1.94 -42.41
CA LYS A 17 -0.49 -1.49 -42.17
C LYS A 17 -1.59 -2.51 -42.53
N GLN A 18 -1.29 -3.60 -43.25
CA GLN A 18 -2.28 -4.65 -43.53
C GLN A 18 -2.51 -5.59 -42.33
N TYR A 19 -1.52 -5.79 -41.45
CA TYR A 19 -1.70 -6.58 -40.22
C TYR A 19 -2.63 -5.92 -39.20
N PHE A 20 -2.79 -4.60 -39.25
CA PHE A 20 -3.67 -3.85 -38.36
C PHE A 20 -5.13 -3.75 -38.83
N LYS A 21 -5.54 -4.48 -39.89
CA LYS A 21 -6.91 -4.33 -40.44
C LYS A 21 -7.56 -5.60 -41.02
N GLN A 22 -7.45 -6.73 -40.31
CA GLN A 22 -8.35 -7.87 -40.49
C GLN A 22 -8.58 -8.59 -39.15
N GLY A 23 -9.79 -8.51 -38.60
CA GLY A 23 -10.12 -9.06 -37.29
C GLY A 23 -11.26 -8.32 -36.58
N GLN A 24 -12.50 -8.52 -37.04
CA GLN A 24 -13.71 -8.03 -36.38
C GLN A 24 -14.84 -9.07 -36.52
N PRO A 25 -15.73 -9.20 -35.54
CA PRO A 25 -15.45 -9.43 -34.13
C PRO A 25 -15.60 -10.93 -33.84
N GLN A 26 -14.55 -11.61 -33.40
CA GLN A 26 -14.77 -12.86 -32.69
C GLN A 26 -15.34 -12.51 -31.32
N THR A 27 -16.61 -12.86 -31.08
CA THR A 27 -17.15 -12.97 -29.72
C THR A 27 -16.13 -13.77 -28.92
N PRO A 28 -15.59 -13.27 -27.80
CA PRO A 28 -14.68 -14.06 -26.99
C PRO A 28 -15.46 -15.27 -26.52
N ALA A 29 -15.13 -16.44 -27.07
CA ALA A 29 -15.53 -17.70 -26.47
C ALA A 29 -15.14 -17.61 -25.00
N ILE A 30 -16.03 -18.02 -24.10
CA ILE A 30 -15.75 -18.03 -22.66
C ILE A 30 -14.77 -19.17 -22.42
N GLY A 31 -13.51 -18.92 -22.76
CA GLY A 31 -12.38 -19.66 -22.27
C GLY A 31 -12.43 -19.49 -20.78
N SER A 32 -12.88 -20.54 -20.10
CA SER A 32 -12.83 -20.66 -18.66
C SER A 32 -11.37 -20.58 -18.26
N GLN A 33 -10.90 -19.36 -18.00
CA GLN A 33 -9.74 -19.11 -17.15
C GLN A 33 -10.12 -19.76 -15.82
N THR A 34 -9.72 -21.01 -15.65
CA THR A 34 -9.83 -21.71 -14.38
C THR A 34 -9.12 -20.79 -13.39
N PRO A 35 -9.82 -20.23 -12.39
CA PRO A 35 -9.17 -19.34 -11.43
C PRO A 35 -7.97 -20.08 -10.88
N SER A 36 -6.84 -19.38 -10.73
CA SER A 36 -5.64 -20.03 -10.20
C SER A 36 -6.02 -20.75 -8.90
N TYR A 37 -5.43 -21.92 -8.61
CA TYR A 37 -5.87 -22.71 -7.45
C TYR A 37 -5.89 -21.87 -6.16
N ILE A 38 -4.97 -20.91 -6.05
CA ILE A 38 -4.89 -19.87 -5.01
C ILE A 38 -6.13 -18.95 -4.98
N GLU A 39 -6.60 -18.47 -6.13
CA GLU A 39 -7.80 -17.64 -6.24
C GLU A 39 -9.10 -18.42 -6.04
N ALA A 40 -9.07 -19.75 -6.18
CA ALA A 40 -10.16 -20.64 -5.84
C ALA A 40 -10.31 -20.92 -4.33
N LEU A 41 -9.31 -20.61 -3.47
CA LEU A 41 -9.44 -20.82 -2.02
C LEU A 41 -10.63 -20.01 -1.44
N PRO A 42 -11.43 -20.57 -0.52
CA PRO A 42 -12.37 -19.81 0.29
C PRO A 42 -11.66 -18.71 1.09
N SER A 43 -12.32 -17.57 1.31
CA SER A 43 -11.72 -16.45 2.05
C SER A 43 -11.32 -16.83 3.48
N HIS A 44 -12.10 -17.67 4.17
CA HIS A 44 -11.78 -18.10 5.54
C HIS A 44 -10.43 -18.83 5.63
N VAL A 45 -10.08 -19.67 4.65
CA VAL A 45 -8.78 -20.36 4.64
C VAL A 45 -7.62 -19.38 4.43
N VAL A 46 -7.82 -18.35 3.59
CA VAL A 46 -6.81 -17.28 3.41
C VAL A 46 -6.64 -16.45 4.69
N HIS A 47 -7.73 -16.20 5.43
CA HIS A 47 -7.69 -15.56 6.74
C HIS A 47 -6.98 -16.44 7.80
N GLU A 48 -7.26 -17.74 7.81
CA GLU A 48 -6.64 -18.72 8.73
C GLU A 48 -5.13 -18.87 8.48
N ILE A 49 -4.70 -18.94 7.21
CA ILE A 49 -3.28 -18.85 6.83
C ILE A 49 -2.66 -17.54 7.34
N GLY A 50 -3.37 -16.41 7.17
CA GLY A 50 -2.93 -15.09 7.66
C GLY A 50 -2.81 -14.97 9.19
N VAL A 51 -3.54 -15.79 9.95
CA VAL A 51 -3.42 -15.91 11.42
C VAL A 51 -2.27 -16.84 11.81
N GLN A 52 -2.06 -17.92 11.05
CA GLN A 52 -1.06 -18.95 11.37
C GLN A 52 0.38 -18.57 10.95
N CYS A 53 0.54 -17.59 10.05
CA CYS A 53 1.85 -17.04 9.68
C CYS A 53 2.43 -16.13 10.77
N GLU A 54 3.40 -16.63 11.54
CA GLU A 54 4.15 -15.86 12.55
C GLU A 54 4.98 -14.70 11.95
N SER A 55 5.29 -14.77 10.65
CA SER A 55 6.17 -13.84 9.94
C SER A 55 5.40 -12.93 8.99
N LEU A 56 5.44 -11.62 9.26
CA LEU A 56 4.84 -10.59 8.40
C LEU A 56 5.47 -10.56 6.99
N CYS A 57 6.71 -11.01 6.83
CA CYS A 57 7.38 -11.12 5.52
C CYS A 57 6.72 -12.17 4.62
N ASP A 58 6.21 -13.26 5.19
CA ASP A 58 5.56 -14.33 4.45
C ASP A 58 4.13 -13.94 4.09
N VAL A 59 3.39 -13.31 5.02
CA VAL A 59 2.09 -12.67 4.73
C VAL A 59 2.23 -11.61 3.64
N LEU A 60 3.30 -10.82 3.66
CA LEU A 60 3.58 -9.81 2.63
C LEU A 60 3.84 -10.47 1.27
N SER A 61 4.65 -11.53 1.24
CA SER A 61 4.96 -12.29 0.03
C SER A 61 3.70 -12.91 -0.58
N LEU A 62 2.84 -13.53 0.24
CA LEU A 62 1.52 -14.03 -0.18
C LEU A 62 0.60 -12.92 -0.70
N SER A 63 0.65 -11.72 -0.10
CA SER A 63 -0.12 -10.55 -0.56
C SER A 63 0.33 -9.99 -1.92
N LEU A 64 1.50 -10.41 -2.42
CA LEU A 64 2.02 -10.03 -3.74
C LEU A 64 1.61 -11.05 -4.84
N CYS A 65 1.14 -12.25 -4.47
CA CYS A 65 0.77 -13.29 -5.43
C CYS A 65 -0.54 -13.01 -6.18
N SER A 66 -1.51 -12.33 -5.57
CA SER A 66 -2.76 -11.90 -6.22
C SER A 66 -3.36 -10.69 -5.51
N SER A 67 -4.04 -9.82 -6.26
CA SER A 67 -4.80 -8.68 -5.73
C SER A 67 -5.91 -9.11 -4.77
N ARG A 68 -6.47 -10.32 -4.95
CA ARG A 68 -7.43 -10.94 -4.01
C ARG A 68 -6.77 -11.25 -2.68
N MET A 69 -5.57 -11.82 -2.69
CA MET A 69 -4.82 -12.11 -1.46
C MET A 69 -4.42 -10.83 -0.73
N ARG A 70 -4.00 -9.78 -1.46
CA ARG A 70 -3.73 -8.46 -0.86
C ARG A 70 -4.92 -7.93 -0.04
N SER A 71 -6.12 -7.96 -0.61
CA SER A 71 -7.32 -7.45 0.07
C SER A 71 -7.74 -8.29 1.27
N LEU A 72 -7.53 -9.62 1.23
CA LEU A 72 -7.83 -10.53 2.35
C LEU A 72 -6.78 -10.51 3.46
N LEU A 73 -5.50 -10.26 3.13
CA LEU A 73 -4.39 -10.25 4.08
C LEU A 73 -4.03 -8.86 4.64
N ALA A 74 -4.51 -7.78 4.03
CA ALA A 74 -4.34 -6.42 4.54
C ALA A 74 -4.72 -6.24 6.04
N PRO A 75 -5.79 -6.88 6.58
CA PRO A 75 -6.11 -6.80 8.00
C PRO A 75 -5.00 -7.33 8.93
N TYR A 76 -4.20 -8.30 8.50
CA TYR A 76 -3.08 -8.84 9.28
C TYR A 76 -1.81 -8.00 9.08
N LEU A 77 -1.49 -7.64 7.83
CA LEU A 77 -0.33 -6.83 7.48
C LEU A 77 -0.30 -5.47 8.18
N TYR A 78 -1.46 -4.82 8.30
CA TYR A 78 -1.58 -3.50 8.93
C TYR A 78 -2.10 -3.58 10.38
N SER A 79 -2.25 -4.78 10.95
CA SER A 79 -2.69 -4.97 12.34
C SER A 79 -1.78 -4.28 13.36
N ASN A 80 -0.47 -4.34 13.13
CA ASN A 80 0.57 -3.83 14.00
C ASN A 80 1.43 -2.83 13.23
N VAL A 81 1.39 -1.56 13.64
CA VAL A 81 2.17 -0.47 13.03
C VAL A 81 3.12 0.10 14.09
N GLU A 82 4.42 -0.06 13.87
CA GLU A 82 5.48 0.36 14.80
C GLU A 82 6.39 1.41 14.13
N LEU A 83 6.37 2.65 14.62
CA LEU A 83 7.01 3.80 13.99
C LEU A 83 8.25 4.24 14.79
N LYS A 84 9.39 3.58 14.54
CA LYS A 84 10.65 3.75 15.30
C LYS A 84 11.48 4.99 14.96
N THR A 85 11.18 5.68 13.87
CA THR A 85 12.04 6.78 13.37
C THR A 85 11.21 7.98 12.92
N ASN A 86 11.77 9.19 13.08
CA ASN A 86 11.11 10.46 12.76
C ASN A 86 10.60 10.52 11.30
N LYS A 87 11.33 9.88 10.36
CA LYS A 87 10.93 9.75 8.95
C LYS A 87 9.76 8.78 8.76
N GLN A 88 9.74 7.65 9.47
CA GLN A 88 8.61 6.71 9.44
C GLN A 88 7.37 7.30 10.10
N CYS A 89 7.49 8.03 11.22
CA CYS A 89 6.39 8.76 11.84
C CYS A 89 5.72 9.71 10.83
N LYS A 90 6.49 10.63 10.24
CA LYS A 90 5.97 11.58 9.23
C LYS A 90 5.39 10.86 8.01
N SER A 91 6.13 9.92 7.41
CA SER A 91 5.71 9.27 6.15
C SER A 91 4.48 8.39 6.33
N THR A 92 4.42 7.58 7.39
CA THR A 92 3.36 6.59 7.60
C THR A 92 2.08 7.22 8.15
N LEU A 93 2.16 8.24 9.01
CA LEU A 93 0.95 8.98 9.43
C LEU A 93 0.34 9.75 8.25
N VAL A 94 1.15 10.37 7.38
CA VAL A 94 0.67 10.98 6.13
C VAL A 94 0.09 9.94 5.17
N PHE A 95 0.68 8.75 5.06
CA PHE A 95 0.11 7.64 4.29
C PHE A 95 -1.26 7.19 4.84
N LEU A 96 -1.37 6.93 6.15
CA LEU A 96 -2.62 6.53 6.80
C LEU A 96 -3.72 7.60 6.66
N SER A 97 -3.37 8.90 6.69
CA SER A 97 -4.32 9.99 6.43
C SER A 97 -4.88 10.03 5.00
N LYS A 98 -4.14 9.47 4.03
CA LYS A 98 -4.58 9.34 2.63
C LYS A 98 -5.33 8.05 2.36
N HIS A 99 -5.14 7.04 3.20
CA HIS A 99 -5.65 5.67 3.04
C HIS A 99 -6.50 5.22 4.24
N PRO A 100 -7.70 5.81 4.46
CA PRO A 100 -8.64 5.40 5.52
C PRO A 100 -9.22 3.98 5.32
N GLU A 101 -9.04 3.39 4.14
CA GLU A 101 -9.26 1.98 3.86
C GLU A 101 -8.19 1.05 4.46
N ILE A 102 -6.99 1.58 4.75
CA ILE A 102 -5.91 0.86 5.44
C ILE A 102 -5.94 1.19 6.94
N ALA A 103 -6.12 2.46 7.32
CA ALA A 103 -6.11 2.91 8.71
C ALA A 103 -7.10 2.15 9.62
N ARG A 104 -8.24 1.72 9.07
CA ARG A 104 -9.26 0.92 9.79
C ARG A 104 -8.78 -0.44 10.29
N TYR A 105 -7.67 -0.97 9.76
CA TYR A 105 -7.13 -2.28 10.13
C TYR A 105 -6.09 -2.20 11.24
N VAL A 106 -5.64 -1.01 11.61
CA VAL A 106 -4.62 -0.82 12.65
C VAL A 106 -5.22 -1.12 14.01
N ARG A 107 -4.73 -2.18 14.66
CA ARG A 107 -5.11 -2.59 16.01
C ARG A 107 -4.12 -2.11 17.06
N ARG A 108 -2.82 -2.20 16.75
CA ARG A 108 -1.73 -1.74 17.60
C ARG A 108 -0.93 -0.68 16.87
N LEU A 109 -0.96 0.55 17.38
CA LEU A 109 -0.15 1.66 16.89
C LEU A 109 0.88 2.04 17.96
N VAL A 110 2.16 1.86 17.64
CA VAL A 110 3.29 2.30 18.47
C VAL A 110 3.99 3.45 17.75
N VAL A 111 4.13 4.58 18.43
CA VAL A 111 4.76 5.78 17.86
C VAL A 111 5.92 6.21 18.76
N SER A 112 7.13 6.17 18.22
CA SER A 112 8.38 6.45 18.94
C SER A 112 9.12 7.63 18.30
N PRO A 113 8.61 8.88 18.42
CA PRO A 113 9.34 10.05 17.98
C PRO A 113 10.60 10.22 18.83
N ASN A 114 11.67 10.74 18.23
CA ASN A 114 12.94 11.08 18.90
C ASN A 114 13.61 9.93 19.68
N LYS A 115 13.30 8.65 19.37
CA LYS A 115 13.91 7.51 20.05
C LYS A 115 15.43 7.57 19.93
N LEU A 116 16.12 7.60 21.07
CA LEU A 116 17.54 7.95 21.20
C LEU A 116 18.48 7.01 20.40
N GLU A 117 18.08 5.75 20.25
CA GLU A 117 18.76 4.72 19.44
C GLU A 117 18.77 5.03 17.93
N TRP A 118 17.80 5.81 17.44
CA TRP A 118 17.46 5.95 16.01
C TRP A 118 17.44 7.39 15.51
N THR A 119 17.70 8.36 16.39
CA THR A 119 17.62 9.80 16.08
C THR A 119 19.01 10.40 16.12
N VAL A 120 19.48 10.92 14.97
CA VAL A 120 20.73 11.69 14.92
C VAL A 120 20.50 13.03 15.63
N PRO A 121 21.38 13.47 16.56
CA PRO A 121 21.24 14.77 17.22
C PRO A 121 21.08 15.90 16.19
N GLY A 122 19.96 16.62 16.27
CA GLY A 122 19.58 17.67 15.30
C GLY A 122 18.58 17.25 14.20
N GLU A 123 18.24 15.97 14.04
CA GLU A 123 17.10 15.52 13.20
C GLU A 123 15.80 15.28 14.01
N GLU A 124 15.67 15.98 15.14
CA GLU A 124 14.52 15.88 16.04
C GLU A 124 13.20 16.34 15.39
N ILE A 125 12.10 15.73 15.81
CA ILE A 125 10.74 16.04 15.37
C ILE A 125 9.96 16.71 16.50
N HIS A 126 9.30 17.82 16.20
CA HIS A 126 8.32 18.41 17.13
C HIS A 126 7.19 17.41 17.37
N GLU A 127 7.11 16.87 18.59
CA GLU A 127 6.22 15.75 18.91
C GLU A 127 4.74 16.17 18.85
N GLY A 128 4.43 17.43 19.15
CA GLY A 128 3.10 18.02 18.93
C GLY A 128 2.59 17.87 17.48
N LEU A 129 3.46 17.99 16.46
CA LEU A 129 3.05 17.77 15.07
C LEU A 129 2.73 16.28 14.77
N VAL A 130 3.31 15.36 15.54
CA VAL A 130 3.00 13.93 15.47
C VAL A 130 1.66 13.66 16.15
N ALA A 131 1.42 14.27 17.32
CA ALA A 131 0.13 14.21 18.01
C ALA A 131 -1.01 14.79 17.13
N ASP A 132 -0.84 15.97 16.53
CA ASP A 132 -1.81 16.59 15.61
C ASP A 132 -2.15 15.69 14.40
N LEU A 133 -1.15 14.98 13.86
CA LEU A 133 -1.35 14.03 12.77
C LEU A 133 -2.13 12.79 13.24
N ILE A 134 -1.84 12.26 14.44
CA ILE A 134 -2.57 11.11 15.00
C ILE A 134 -4.02 11.50 15.33
N THR A 135 -4.24 12.65 15.97
CA THR A 135 -5.57 13.25 16.21
C THR A 135 -6.37 13.38 14.92
N ARG A 136 -5.73 13.76 13.80
CA ARG A 136 -6.39 13.87 12.49
C ARG A 136 -6.75 12.52 11.87
N ILE A 137 -5.96 11.46 12.08
CA ILE A 137 -6.29 10.12 11.56
C ILE A 137 -7.19 9.30 12.49
N SER A 138 -7.33 9.67 13.77
CA SER A 138 -8.05 8.86 14.76
C SER A 138 -9.45 8.43 14.31
N PRO A 139 -10.31 9.25 13.65
CA PRO A 139 -11.65 8.82 13.22
C PRO A 139 -11.66 7.67 12.18
N ASN A 140 -10.50 7.33 11.63
CA ASN A 140 -10.31 6.20 10.72
C ASN A 140 -9.74 4.95 11.42
N LEU A 141 -9.18 5.06 12.62
CA LEU A 141 -8.52 3.98 13.38
C LEU A 141 -9.53 3.07 14.14
N ARG A 142 -10.64 2.71 13.49
CA ARG A 142 -11.83 2.03 14.08
C ARG A 142 -11.63 0.61 14.62
N SER A 143 -10.40 0.11 14.66
CA SER A 143 -10.06 -1.19 15.25
C SER A 143 -8.89 -1.09 16.22
N LEU A 144 -8.54 0.12 16.67
CA LEU A 144 -7.40 0.37 17.54
C LEU A 144 -7.66 -0.15 18.96
N GLU A 145 -7.10 -1.31 19.25
CA GLU A 145 -7.12 -1.98 20.56
C GLU A 145 -6.00 -1.47 21.48
N THR A 146 -4.90 -0.96 20.92
CA THR A 146 -3.71 -0.53 21.68
C THR A 146 -2.99 0.63 21.02
N PHE A 147 -2.81 1.72 21.77
CA PHE A 147 -1.94 2.84 21.41
C PHE A 147 -0.78 2.92 22.41
N LEU A 148 0.44 3.05 21.91
CA LEU A 148 1.65 3.23 22.70
C LEU A 148 2.45 4.41 22.17
N TRP A 149 2.85 5.29 23.09
CA TRP A 149 3.65 6.48 22.81
C TRP A 149 5.00 6.37 23.52
N GLU A 150 6.07 6.43 22.76
CA GLU A 150 7.47 6.39 23.24
C GLU A 150 8.22 7.69 22.88
N GLY A 151 7.54 8.83 22.94
CA GLY A 151 8.16 10.16 22.78
C GLY A 151 8.80 10.69 24.06
N TRP A 152 9.52 11.80 23.96
CA TRP A 152 10.10 12.50 25.11
C TRP A 152 9.06 13.37 25.84
N GLU A 153 8.07 13.89 25.11
CA GLU A 153 6.99 14.70 25.66
C GLU A 153 5.70 13.87 25.81
N MET A 154 4.90 14.15 26.84
CA MET A 154 3.55 13.58 26.94
C MET A 154 2.64 14.29 25.93
N PRO A 155 1.92 13.58 25.05
CA PRO A 155 1.05 14.22 24.07
C PRO A 155 -0.20 14.81 24.74
N THR A 156 -0.77 15.84 24.11
CA THR A 156 -1.92 16.59 24.61
C THR A 156 -3.15 15.72 24.85
N GLU A 157 -3.97 16.10 25.85
CA GLU A 157 -5.24 15.40 26.17
C GLU A 157 -6.19 15.31 24.96
N ASP A 158 -6.14 16.24 24.02
CA ASP A 158 -6.94 16.19 22.78
C ASP A 158 -6.63 14.95 21.94
N LEU A 159 -5.39 14.44 21.95
CA LEU A 159 -5.04 13.17 21.30
C LEU A 159 -5.76 12.01 21.98
N TRP A 160 -5.62 11.88 23.30
CA TRP A 160 -6.25 10.81 24.08
C TRP A 160 -7.79 10.89 24.02
N ALA A 161 -8.35 12.09 24.04
CA ALA A 161 -9.78 12.35 23.88
C ALA A 161 -10.28 12.07 22.45
N SER A 162 -9.41 12.04 21.44
CA SER A 162 -9.76 11.71 20.06
C SER A 162 -9.57 10.23 19.73
N LEU A 163 -8.61 9.55 20.37
CA LEU A 163 -8.42 8.09 20.33
C LEU A 163 -9.49 7.34 21.14
N ARG A 164 -10.11 7.97 22.15
CA ARG A 164 -11.26 7.40 22.90
C ARG A 164 -12.62 7.56 22.17
N LYS A 165 -12.66 8.16 20.98
CA LYS A 165 -13.88 8.46 20.21
C LYS A 165 -13.96 7.76 18.84
N SER A 166 -12.92 7.00 18.47
CA SER A 166 -12.71 6.35 17.17
C SER A 166 -13.15 4.90 17.13
#